data_AF-A0A653BP11-F1
#
_entry.id   AF-A0A653BP11-F1
#
_cell.length_a   1.000
_cell.length_b   1.000
_cell.length_c   1.000
_cell.angle_alpha   90.00
_cell.angle_beta   90.00
_cell.angle_gamma   90.00
#
_symmetry.space_group_name_H-M   'P 1'
#
loop_
_entity.id
_entity.type
_entity.pdbx_description
1 polymer ?
#
loop_
_entity_poly.entity_id
_entity_poly.type
_entity_poly.pdbx_seq_one_letter_code
_entity_poly.pdbx_strand_id
1 'polypeptide(L)'
;MNNICRCYGFVLCKMSYLFVKRDHRKKGIGVRLLRDSRALAADCGFQVVRCDATSAYTAKLCEKIGMKMIYELPYCNYLGQQTLEPVFQPPPPHTSVKVYVDDHPQLSVLKDEKTKR
;
A
#
# COMPACT_ATOMS: atom_id res chain seq x y z
N MET A 1 7.55 -8.55 12.71
CA MET A 1 6.10 -8.32 12.44
C MET A 1 5.40 -9.48 11.71
N ASN A 2 6.07 -10.58 11.32
CA ASN A 2 5.42 -11.66 10.54
C ASN A 2 4.58 -12.65 11.36
N ASN A 3 4.68 -12.65 12.70
CA ASN A 3 4.03 -13.66 13.54
C ASN A 3 2.70 -13.22 14.18
N ILE A 4 2.32 -11.94 14.09
CA ILE A 4 1.13 -11.43 14.80
C ILE A 4 -0.16 -11.88 14.09
N CYS A 5 -0.23 -11.79 12.76
CA CYS A 5 -1.47 -12.10 12.01
C CYS A 5 -1.94 -13.55 12.18
N ARG A 6 -0.99 -14.50 12.26
CA ARG A 6 -1.31 -15.93 12.40
C ARG A 6 -1.89 -16.27 13.79
N CYS A 7 -1.48 -15.55 14.83
CA CYS A 7 -1.97 -15.75 16.20
C CYS A 7 -3.41 -15.27 16.38
N TYR A 8 -3.85 -14.25 15.63
CA TYR A 8 -5.20 -13.67 15.73
C TYR A 8 -6.17 -14.21 14.66
N GLY A 9 -5.79 -15.23 13.90
CA GLY A 9 -6.67 -15.94 12.97
C GLY A 9 -7.00 -15.21 11.66
N PHE A 10 -6.28 -14.13 11.31
CA PHE A 10 -6.50 -13.43 10.05
C PHE A 10 -5.34 -13.58 9.05
N VAL A 11 -5.70 -13.81 7.79
CA VAL A 11 -4.76 -13.93 6.68
C VAL A 11 -4.57 -12.57 6.00
N LEU A 12 -3.32 -12.11 5.98
CA LEU A 12 -2.91 -10.83 5.43
C LEU A 12 -2.18 -11.03 4.09
N CYS A 13 -2.67 -10.42 3.02
CA CYS A 13 -1.94 -10.29 1.76
C CYS A 13 -1.10 -9.01 1.79
N LYS A 14 0.23 -9.12 1.58
CA LYS A 14 1.11 -7.96 1.46
C LYS A 14 1.48 -7.71 0.00
N MET A 15 1.14 -6.53 -0.49
CA MET A 15 1.63 -6.00 -1.76
C MET A 15 3.03 -5.43 -1.57
N SER A 16 4.05 -6.24 -1.86
CA SER A 16 5.46 -5.86 -1.62
C SER A 16 5.99 -4.84 -2.60
N TYR A 17 5.62 -4.94 -3.89
CA TYR A 17 6.21 -4.15 -4.96
C TYR A 17 5.16 -3.73 -6.00
N LEU A 18 5.27 -2.49 -6.49
CA LEU A 18 4.43 -1.96 -7.56
C LEU A 18 5.30 -1.09 -8.47
N PHE A 19 5.43 -1.49 -9.73
CA PHE A 19 6.25 -0.77 -10.71
C PHE A 19 5.50 -0.55 -12.02
N VAL A 20 5.67 0.64 -12.59
CA VAL A 20 5.18 1.00 -13.92
C VAL A 20 6.33 1.65 -14.69
N LYS A 21 6.61 1.10 -15.88
CA LYS A 21 7.62 1.64 -16.81
C LYS A 21 7.31 3.10 -17.12
N ARG A 22 8.35 3.95 -17.18
CA ARG A 22 8.23 5.43 -17.29
C ARG A 22 7.30 5.85 -18.44
N ASP A 23 7.45 5.25 -19.62
CA ASP A 23 6.69 5.56 -20.84
C ASP A 23 5.20 5.19 -20.77
N HIS A 24 4.82 4.41 -19.75
CA HIS A 24 3.45 3.95 -19.54
C HIS A 24 2.82 4.54 -18.26
N ARG A 25 3.50 5.46 -17.58
CA ARG A 25 2.95 6.18 -16.42
C ARG A 25 1.82 7.13 -16.85
N LYS A 26 1.03 7.60 -15.87
CA LYS A 26 -0.12 8.51 -16.05
C LYS A 26 -1.27 7.96 -16.90
N LYS A 27 -1.21 6.70 -17.34
CA LYS A 27 -2.27 5.99 -18.07
C LYS A 27 -3.21 5.16 -17.17
N GLY A 28 -3.21 5.41 -15.85
CA GLY A 28 -4.03 4.65 -14.89
C GLY A 28 -3.55 3.23 -14.56
N ILE A 29 -2.46 2.75 -15.16
CA ILE A 29 -1.95 1.38 -14.99
C ILE A 29 -1.67 1.03 -13.53
N GLY A 30 -1.05 1.93 -12.76
CA GLY A 30 -0.75 1.67 -11.35
C GLY A 30 -2.02 1.46 -10.50
N VAL A 31 -3.08 2.22 -10.77
CA VAL A 31 -4.38 2.05 -10.10
C VAL A 31 -4.98 0.69 -10.47
N ARG A 32 -4.89 0.32 -11.75
CA ARG A 32 -5.42 -0.96 -12.25
C ARG A 32 -4.70 -2.14 -11.61
N LEU A 33 -3.37 -2.13 -11.59
CA LEU A 33 -2.56 -3.18 -10.95
C LEU A 33 -2.90 -3.33 -9.46
N LEU A 34 -3.11 -2.23 -8.75
CA LEU A 34 -3.43 -2.25 -7.32
C LEU A 34 -4.83 -2.84 -7.08
N ARG A 35 -5.82 -2.45 -7.89
CA ARG A 35 -7.18 -3.00 -7.85
C ARG A 35 -7.23 -4.48 -8.18
N ASP A 36 -6.56 -4.89 -9.26
CA ASP A 36 -6.57 -6.29 -9.69
C ASP A 36 -5.83 -7.17 -8.68
N SER A 37 -4.73 -6.70 -8.11
CA SER A 37 -4.04 -7.39 -7.02
C SER A 37 -4.90 -7.49 -5.75
N ARG A 38 -5.70 -6.46 -5.43
CA ARG A 38 -6.67 -6.51 -4.33
C ARG A 38 -7.79 -7.52 -4.61
N ALA A 39 -8.31 -7.54 -5.84
CA ALA A 39 -9.34 -8.49 -6.26
C ALA A 39 -8.83 -9.92 -6.17
N LEU A 40 -7.62 -10.19 -6.67
CA LEU A 40 -6.99 -11.50 -6.54
C LEU A 40 -6.83 -11.90 -5.07
N ALA A 41 -6.42 -10.99 -4.20
CA ALA A 41 -6.34 -11.28 -2.76
C ALA A 41 -7.72 -11.59 -2.15
N ALA A 42 -8.78 -10.88 -2.58
CA ALA A 42 -10.15 -11.14 -2.15
C ALA A 42 -10.61 -12.54 -2.59
N ASP A 43 -10.35 -12.92 -3.84
CA ASP A 43 -10.70 -14.22 -4.43
C ASP A 43 -9.94 -15.37 -3.77
N CYS A 44 -8.69 -15.13 -3.36
CA CYS A 44 -7.90 -16.09 -2.57
C CYS A 44 -8.33 -16.18 -1.09
N GLY A 45 -9.36 -15.44 -0.66
CA GLY A 45 -9.88 -15.48 0.71
C GLY A 45 -9.04 -14.70 1.73
N PHE A 46 -8.15 -13.80 1.30
CA PHE A 46 -7.46 -12.91 2.23
C PHE A 46 -8.45 -11.92 2.85
N GLN A 47 -8.37 -11.77 4.17
CA GLN A 47 -9.26 -10.87 4.91
C GLN A 47 -8.72 -9.44 4.93
N VAL A 48 -7.40 -9.28 4.84
CA VAL A 48 -6.76 -7.96 4.85
C VAL A 48 -5.74 -7.88 3.74
N VAL A 49 -5.71 -6.75 3.04
CA VAL A 49 -4.66 -6.40 2.08
C VAL A 49 -3.87 -5.22 2.62
N ARG A 50 -2.55 -5.31 2.61
CA ARG A 50 -1.63 -4.27 3.06
C ARG A 50 -0.71 -3.82 1.93
N CYS A 51 -0.47 -2.51 1.85
CA CYS A 51 0.55 -1.92 1.00
C CYS A 51 1.48 -1.02 1.83
N ASP A 52 2.78 -1.27 1.76
CA ASP A 52 3.82 -0.41 2.33
C ASP A 52 4.28 0.59 1.24
N ALA A 53 3.68 1.78 1.24
CA ALA A 53 3.97 2.82 0.28
C ALA A 53 5.22 3.60 0.67
N THR A 54 6.37 3.19 0.15
CA THR A 54 7.66 3.92 0.25
C THR A 54 7.78 5.07 -0.75
N SER A 55 6.87 5.13 -1.74
CA SER A 55 6.84 6.21 -2.73
C SER A 55 5.56 7.03 -2.58
N ALA A 56 5.67 8.36 -2.73
CA ALA A 56 4.53 9.26 -2.74
C ALA A 56 3.53 8.93 -3.87
N TYR A 57 4.01 8.30 -4.94
CA TYR A 57 3.15 7.83 -6.03
C TYR A 57 2.28 6.66 -5.57
N THR A 58 2.87 5.65 -4.92
CA THR A 58 2.13 4.49 -4.39
C THR A 58 1.12 4.93 -3.34
N ALA A 59 1.49 5.86 -2.45
CA ALA A 59 0.59 6.42 -1.45
C ALA A 59 -0.66 7.04 -2.10
N LYS A 60 -0.48 7.90 -3.12
CA LYS A 60 -1.58 8.49 -3.88
C LYS A 60 -2.46 7.45 -4.58
N LEU A 61 -1.87 6.35 -5.06
CA LEU A 61 -2.63 5.25 -5.67
C LEU A 61 -3.50 4.54 -4.62
N CYS A 62 -2.96 4.27 -3.43
CA CYS A 62 -3.69 3.64 -2.32
C CYS A 62 -4.86 4.52 -1.86
N GLU A 63 -4.62 5.82 -1.67
CA GLU A 63 -5.64 6.81 -1.34
C GLU A 63 -6.75 6.85 -2.40
N LYS A 64 -6.37 6.84 -3.69
CA LYS A 64 -7.31 6.88 -4.81
C LYS A 64 -8.25 5.68 -4.87
N ILE A 65 -7.82 4.50 -4.39
CA ILE A 65 -8.65 3.29 -4.37
C ILE A 65 -9.36 3.05 -3.03
N GLY A 66 -9.29 4.04 -2.12
CA GLY A 66 -9.98 4.02 -0.84
C GLY A 66 -9.34 3.15 0.24
N MET A 67 -8.05 2.81 0.13
CA MET A 67 -7.35 2.13 1.23
C MET A 67 -7.13 3.08 2.41
N LYS A 68 -7.23 2.56 3.63
CA LYS A 68 -7.04 3.32 4.86
C LYS A 68 -5.57 3.41 5.22
N MET A 69 -5.03 4.61 5.38
CA MET A 69 -3.71 4.80 5.98
C MET A 69 -3.81 4.50 7.48
N ILE A 70 -2.98 3.60 7.99
CA ILE A 70 -2.94 3.24 9.42
C ILE A 70 -1.66 3.64 10.12
N TYR A 71 -0.61 3.96 9.35
CA TYR A 71 0.68 4.37 9.89
C TYR A 71 1.45 5.20 8.88
N GLU A 72 2.22 6.16 9.39
CA GLU A 72 3.16 6.97 8.63
C GLU A 72 4.43 7.14 9.46
N LEU A 73 5.58 6.92 8.82
CA LEU A 73 6.90 7.21 9.39
C LEU A 73 7.63 8.20 8.46
N PRO A 74 7.70 9.48 8.84
CA PRO A 74 8.55 10.45 8.16
C PRO A 74 10.01 10.02 8.22
N TYR A 75 10.73 10.13 7.10
CA TYR A 75 12.13 9.71 7.04
C TYR A 75 13.03 10.55 7.97
N CYS A 76 12.69 11.83 8.15
CA CYS A 76 13.37 12.72 9.10
C CYS A 76 13.26 12.27 10.56
N ASN A 77 12.26 11.45 10.90
CA ASN A 77 12.06 10.95 12.26
C ASN A 77 12.73 9.59 12.48
N TYR A 78 13.26 8.98 11.42
CA TYR A 78 13.96 7.70 11.49
C TYR A 78 15.47 7.94 11.54
N LEU A 79 15.96 8.18 12.75
CA LEU A 79 17.34 8.60 13.03
C LEU A 79 18.26 7.41 13.28
N GLY A 80 19.52 7.55 12.88
CA GLY A 80 20.57 6.62 13.23
C GLY A 80 20.87 6.66 14.72
N GLN A 81 21.05 5.48 15.35
CA GLN A 81 21.27 5.38 16.80
C GLN A 81 22.49 6.16 17.30
N GLN A 82 23.49 6.38 16.45
CA GLN A 82 24.76 7.01 16.80
C GLN A 82 24.87 8.45 16.30
N THR A 83 24.29 8.74 15.13
CA THR A 83 24.49 10.03 14.44
C THR A 83 23.41 11.04 14.76
N LEU A 84 22.24 10.61 15.26
CA LEU A 84 21.02 11.44 15.36
C LEU A 84 20.58 12.07 14.01
N GLU A 85 21.12 11.57 12.90
CA GLU A 85 20.81 12.00 11.54
C GLU A 85 19.82 11.04 10.87
N PRO A 86 18.97 11.51 9.92
CA PRO A 86 18.07 10.64 9.17
C PRO A 86 18.81 9.53 8.43
N VAL A 87 18.42 8.26 8.67
CA VAL A 87 19.00 7.08 7.98
C VAL A 87 18.66 7.08 6.50
N PHE A 88 17.50 7.61 6.12
CA PHE A 88 17.02 7.64 4.75
C PHE A 88 16.87 9.09 4.27
N GLN A 89 17.49 9.40 3.13
CA GLN A 89 17.40 10.71 2.47
C GLN A 89 17.00 10.55 0.99
N PRO A 90 15.79 10.04 0.71
CA PRO A 90 15.32 9.88 -0.66
C PRO A 90 15.04 11.25 -1.32
N PRO A 91 15.13 11.35 -2.65
CA PRO A 91 14.87 12.60 -3.35
C PRO A 91 13.39 12.99 -3.25
N PRO A 92 13.06 14.29 -3.41
CA PRO A 92 11.68 14.73 -3.55
C PRO A 92 10.94 13.96 -4.65
N PRO A 93 9.64 13.63 -4.47
CA PRO A 93 8.75 14.04 -3.39
C PRO A 93 8.63 13.00 -2.25
N HIS A 94 9.64 12.15 -2.02
CA HIS A 94 9.58 11.06 -1.05
C HIS A 94 9.94 11.56 0.37
N THR A 95 8.95 11.68 1.26
CA THR A 95 9.16 12.24 2.61
C THR A 95 8.86 11.27 3.75
N SER A 96 8.04 10.25 3.50
CA SER A 96 7.65 9.26 4.49
C SER A 96 7.36 7.91 3.84
N VAL A 97 7.43 6.85 4.64
CA VAL A 97 6.78 5.57 4.33
C VAL A 97 5.42 5.53 4.99
N LYS A 98 4.39 5.17 4.22
CA LYS A 98 3.01 5.07 4.69
C LYS A 98 2.51 3.64 4.55
N VAL A 99 1.80 3.15 5.56
CA VAL A 99 1.18 1.82 5.52
C VAL A 99 -0.31 1.99 5.30
N TYR A 100 -0.80 1.39 4.23
CA TYR A 100 -2.22 1.37 3.89
C TYR A 100 -2.77 -0.05 4.04
N VAL A 101 -4.03 -0.14 4.45
CA VAL A 101 -4.76 -1.40 4.55
C VAL A 101 -6.15 -1.29 3.93
N ASP A 102 -6.61 -2.42 3.40
CA ASP A 102 -8.01 -2.71 3.11
C ASP A 102 -8.39 -3.92 3.97
N ASP A 103 -9.25 -3.70 4.96
CA ASP A 103 -9.68 -4.69 5.93
C ASP A 103 -10.90 -5.50 5.48
N HIS A 104 -11.48 -5.16 4.33
CA HIS A 104 -12.62 -5.86 3.74
C HIS A 104 -12.51 -5.90 2.20
N PRO A 105 -11.47 -6.54 1.64
CA PRO A 105 -11.16 -6.45 0.22
C PRO A 105 -12.31 -6.97 -0.67
N GLN A 106 -13.09 -7.96 -0.20
CA GLN A 106 -14.28 -8.47 -0.90
C GLN A 106 -15.35 -7.39 -1.08
N LEU A 107 -15.66 -6.63 -0.03
CA LEU A 107 -16.64 -5.54 -0.09
C LEU A 107 -16.12 -4.39 -0.96
N SER A 108 -14.83 -4.08 -0.85
CA SER A 108 -14.17 -3.03 -1.63
C SER A 108 -14.20 -3.32 -3.13
N VAL A 109 -14.00 -4.58 -3.53
CA VAL A 109 -14.12 -5.03 -4.93
C VAL A 109 -15.54 -4.86 -5.46
N LEU A 110 -16.55 -5.29 -4.69
CA LEU A 110 -17.96 -5.12 -5.07
C LEU A 110 -18.34 -3.64 -5.26
N LYS A 111 -17.81 -2.73 -4.43
CA LYS A 111 -18.02 -1.28 -4.57
C LYS A 111 -17.36 -0.72 -5.83
N ASP A 112 -16.13 -1.16 -6.13
CA ASP A 112 -15.40 -0.78 -7.34
C ASP A 112 -16.14 -1.20 -8.61
N GLU A 113 -16.78 -2.37 -8.63
CA GLU A 113 -17.57 -2.85 -9.77
C GLU A 113 -18.84 -2.06 -9.98
N LYS A 114 -19.55 -1.70 -8.90
CA LYS A 114 -20.75 -0.85 -8.98
C LYS A 114 -20.44 0.55 -9.49
N THR A 115 -19.27 1.09 -9.15
CA THR A 115 -18.85 2.43 -9.59
C THR A 115 -18.49 2.48 -11.09
N LYS A 116 -18.30 1.32 -11.74
CA LYS A 116 -18.01 1.24 -13.18
C LYS A 116 -19.28 1.14 -14.04
N ARG A 117 -20.45 0.92 -13.45
CA ARG A 117 -21.74 0.81 -14.15
C ARG A 117 -22.43 2.16 -14.22
#